data_AF-A0A7R9BJD9-F1
#
_entry.id   AF-A0A7R9BJD9-F1
#
_cell.length_a   1.000
_cell.length_b   1.000
_cell.length_c   1.000
_cell.angle_alpha   90.00
_cell.angle_beta   90.00
_cell.angle_gamma   90.00
#
_symmetry.space_group_name_H-M   'P 1'
#
loop_
_entity.id
_entity.type
_entity.pdbx_description
1 polymer ?
#
loop_
_entity_poly.entity_id
_entity_poly.type
_entity_poly.pdbx_seq_one_letter_code
_entity_poly.pdbx_strand_id
1 'polypeptide(L)'
;MAGQPDPVLQQFIEAETQRQRFQVMVSALNDKCWDLCFDSKPSTRLESKTENCLKNCVDRFIDTTNFMVNRLEKTALSSGLAPSEFEVDN
;
A
#
# COMPACT_ATOMS: atom_id res chain seq x y z
N MET A 1 -1.24 27.91 -26.11
CA MET A 1 -1.64 26.56 -26.53
C MET A 1 -0.85 25.57 -25.68
N ALA A 2 -1.47 24.98 -24.65
CA ALA A 2 -0.79 23.97 -23.84
C ALA A 2 -0.62 22.71 -24.70
N GLY A 3 0.63 22.34 -24.99
CA GLY A 3 0.93 21.09 -25.68
C GLY A 3 0.40 19.93 -24.85
N GLN A 4 -0.52 19.15 -25.41
CA GLN A 4 -0.95 17.91 -24.79
C GLN A 4 0.27 16.98 -24.66
N PRO A 5 0.45 16.29 -23.53
CA PRO A 5 1.53 15.33 -23.37
C PRO A 5 1.40 14.26 -24.47
N ASP A 6 2.54 13.88 -25.05
CA ASP A 6 2.60 12.81 -26.04
C ASP A 6 1.92 11.55 -25.47
N PRO A 7 1.00 10.90 -26.20
CA PRO A 7 0.24 9.75 -25.68
C PRO A 7 1.14 8.59 -25.22
N VAL A 8 2.35 8.43 -25.79
CA VAL A 8 3.34 7.44 -25.34
C VAL A 8 3.93 7.85 -24.00
N LEU A 9 4.25 9.14 -23.83
CA LEU A 9 4.74 9.67 -22.57
C LEU A 9 3.70 9.52 -21.45
N GLN A 10 2.42 9.77 -21.77
CA GLN A 10 1.33 9.60 -20.81
C GLN A 10 1.24 8.16 -20.30
N GLN A 11 1.27 7.17 -21.21
CA GLN A 11 1.27 5.75 -20.86
C GLN A 11 2.50 5.35 -20.04
N PHE A 12 3.68 5.89 -20.39
CA PHE A 12 4.90 5.65 -19.63
C PHE A 12 4.79 6.19 -18.19
N ILE A 13 4.30 7.43 -18.03
CA ILE A 13 4.10 8.04 -16.72
C ILE A 13 3.11 7.21 -15.89
N GLU A 14 2.01 6.76 -16.47
CA GLU A 14 1.03 5.92 -15.77
C GLU A 14 1.66 4.60 -15.30
N ALA A 15 2.41 3.92 -16.16
CA ALA A 15 3.09 2.67 -15.81
C ALA A 15 4.13 2.85 -14.68
N GLU A 16 4.96 3.90 -14.77
CA GLU A 16 5.96 4.19 -13.74
C GLU A 16 5.32 4.66 -12.43
N THR A 17 4.22 5.41 -12.50
CA THR A 17 3.46 5.81 -11.31
C THR A 17 2.91 4.58 -10.58
N GLN A 18 2.36 3.60 -11.31
CA GLN A 18 1.89 2.35 -10.69
C GLN A 18 3.03 1.57 -10.05
N ARG A 19 4.20 1.50 -10.71
CA ARG A 19 5.40 0.89 -10.14
C ARG A 19 5.84 1.59 -8.86
N GLN A 20 5.89 2.92 -8.86
CA GLN A 20 6.27 3.70 -7.69
C GLN A 20 5.30 3.47 -6.53
N ARG A 21 3.99 3.49 -6.78
CA ARG A 21 2.96 3.21 -5.75
C ARG A 21 3.14 1.82 -5.16
N PHE A 22 3.43 0.82 -6.00
CA PHE A 22 3.72 -0.53 -5.53
C PHE A 22 4.97 -0.56 -4.64
N GLN A 23 6.06 0.10 -5.04
CA GLN A 23 7.29 0.17 -4.23
C GLN A 23 7.05 0.86 -2.88
N VAL A 24 6.26 1.93 -2.85
CA VAL A 24 5.88 2.62 -1.60
C VAL A 24 5.10 1.68 -0.68
N MET A 25 4.12 0.92 -1.20
CA MET A 25 3.42 -0.08 -0.41
C MET A 25 4.34 -1.19 0.13
N VAL A 26 5.25 -1.69 -0.71
CA VAL A 26 6.22 -2.72 -0.29
C VAL A 26 7.13 -2.18 0.82
N SER A 27 7.62 -0.94 0.70
CA SER A 27 8.44 -0.31 1.75
C SER A 27 7.65 -0.18 3.05
N ALA A 28 6.41 0.32 2.99
CA ALA A 28 5.56 0.48 4.18
C ALA A 28 5.26 -0.86 4.87
N LEU A 29 5.00 -1.92 4.08
CA LEU A 29 4.82 -3.27 4.60
C LEU A 29 6.10 -3.81 5.24
N ASN A 30 7.25 -3.59 4.60
CA ASN A 30 8.54 -3.99 5.14
C ASN A 30 8.79 -3.33 6.49
N ASP A 31 8.66 -2.01 6.60
CA ASP A 31 8.89 -1.27 7.85
C ASP A 31 7.93 -1.76 8.95
N LYS A 32 6.64 -1.88 8.63
CA LYS A 32 5.63 -2.32 9.59
C LYS A 32 5.85 -3.75 10.07
N CYS A 33 6.07 -4.67 9.14
CA CYS A 33 6.24 -6.08 9.47
C CYS A 33 7.61 -6.38 10.08
N TRP A 34 8.61 -5.54 9.81
CA TRP A 34 9.89 -5.58 10.50
C TRP A 34 9.70 -5.37 12.00
N ASP A 35 9.06 -4.26 12.38
CA ASP A 35 8.83 -3.91 13.79
C ASP A 35 7.98 -4.95 14.53
N LEU A 36 7.09 -5.66 13.84
CA LEU A 36 6.21 -6.66 14.44
C LEU A 36 6.81 -8.07 14.53
N CYS A 37 7.69 -8.43 13.60
CA CYS A 37 8.16 -9.82 13.47
C CYS A 37 9.62 -10.02 13.88
N PHE A 38 10.39 -8.94 14.05
CA PHE A 38 11.80 -8.99 14.46
C PHE A 38 12.02 -8.27 15.80
N ASP A 39 11.87 -9.00 16.90
CA ASP A 39 12.13 -8.50 18.27
C ASP A 39 13.63 -8.46 18.63
N SER A 40 14.48 -9.09 17.83
CA SER A 40 15.91 -9.29 18.14
C SER A 40 16.73 -9.33 16.87
N LYS A 41 18.06 -9.22 17.02
CA LYS A 41 18.98 -9.25 15.89
C LYS A 41 18.70 -10.48 15.01
N PRO A 42 18.42 -10.28 13.70
CA PRO A 42 18.12 -11.38 12.81
C PRO A 42 19.30 -12.36 12.73
N SER A 43 18.99 -13.65 12.75
CA SER A 43 19.96 -14.71 12.44
C SER A 43 20.32 -14.69 10.95
N THR A 44 21.35 -15.43 10.56
CA THR A 44 21.74 -15.58 9.14
C THR A 44 20.68 -16.29 8.31
N ARG A 45 19.68 -16.89 8.96
CA ARG A 45 18.51 -17.52 8.34
C ARG A 45 17.25 -17.03 9.02
N LEU A 46 16.19 -16.87 8.23
CA LEU A 46 14.84 -16.67 8.74
C LEU A 46 14.41 -17.93 9.50
N GLU A 47 14.08 -17.77 10.78
CA GLU A 47 13.48 -18.83 11.57
C GLU A 47 12.02 -19.03 11.14
N SER A 48 11.51 -20.27 11.21
CA SER A 48 10.13 -20.58 10.79
C SER A 48 9.07 -19.74 11.51
N LYS A 49 9.33 -19.33 12.75
CA LYS A 49 8.45 -18.42 13.51
C LYS A 49 8.38 -17.04 12.85
N THR A 50 9.52 -16.47 12.47
CA THR A 50 9.61 -15.16 11.80
C THR A 50 9.02 -15.22 10.39
N GLU A 51 9.31 -16.29 9.64
CA GLU A 51 8.71 -16.51 8.32
C GLU A 51 7.18 -16.55 8.38
N ASN A 52 6.62 -17.33 9.32
CA ASN A 52 5.18 -17.40 9.51
C ASN A 52 4.62 -16.06 10.00
N CYS A 53 5.34 -15.33 10.86
CA CYS A 53 4.93 -13.99 11.28
C CYS A 53 4.84 -13.03 10.08
N LEU A 54 5.87 -12.98 9.22
CA LEU A 54 5.91 -12.11 8.04
C LEU A 54 4.73 -12.40 7.10
N LYS A 55 4.47 -13.68 6.82
CA LYS A 55 3.32 -14.09 6.00
C LYS A 55 2.00 -13.56 6.58
N ASN A 56 1.76 -13.82 7.86
CA ASN A 56 0.54 -13.35 8.52
C ASN A 56 0.47 -11.82 8.60
N CYS A 57 1.59 -11.13 8.84
CA CYS A 57 1.64 -9.68 8.93
C CYS A 57 1.18 -9.03 7.63
N VAL A 58 1.75 -9.46 6.50
CA VAL A 58 1.39 -8.92 5.18
C VAL A 58 -0.06 -9.24 4.83
N ASP A 59 -0.50 -10.49 4.99
CA ASP A 59 -1.88 -10.90 4.72
C ASP A 59 -2.88 -10.06 5.53
N ARG A 60 -2.64 -9.91 6.85
CA ARG A 60 -3.52 -9.15 7.75
C ARG A 60 -3.53 -7.66 7.45
N PHE A 61 -2.39 -7.09 7.06
CA PHE A 61 -2.32 -5.67 6.72
C PHE A 61 -3.15 -5.37 5.46
N ILE A 62 -3.00 -6.20 4.43
CA ILE A 62 -3.76 -6.06 3.18
C ILE A 62 -5.26 -6.26 3.44
N ASP A 63 -5.63 -7.30 4.18
CA ASP A 63 -7.03 -7.57 4.55
C ASP A 63 -7.67 -6.38 5.28
N THR A 64 -6.96 -5.84 6.28
CA THR A 64 -7.43 -4.71 7.09
C THR A 64 -7.56 -3.44 6.27
N THR A 65 -6.56 -3.15 5.43
CA THR A 65 -6.57 -1.97 4.54
C THR A 65 -7.73 -2.05 3.56
N ASN A 66 -7.93 -3.20 2.91
CA ASN A 66 -9.07 -3.42 2.04
C ASN A 66 -10.39 -3.28 2.80
N PHE A 67 -10.52 -3.86 3.99
CA PHE A 67 -11.72 -3.73 4.80
C PHE A 67 -12.04 -2.27 5.14
N MET A 68 -11.03 -1.49 5.56
CA MET A 68 -11.17 -0.06 5.83
C MET A 68 -11.63 0.70 4.60
N VAL A 69 -10.93 0.56 3.46
CA VAL A 69 -11.25 1.25 2.22
C VAL A 69 -12.67 0.92 1.76
N ASN A 70 -13.03 -0.37 1.72
CA ASN A 70 -14.39 -0.81 1.38
C ASN A 70 -15.46 -0.22 2.30
N ARG A 71 -15.15 -0.03 3.59
CA ARG A 71 -16.10 0.58 4.52
C ARG A 71 -16.22 2.08 4.27
N LEU A 72 -15.10 2.77 4.03
CA LEU A 72 -15.07 4.20 3.74
C LEU A 72 -15.82 4.51 2.45
N GLU A 73 -15.61 3.74 1.38
CA GLU A 73 -16.36 3.88 0.12
C GLU A 73 -17.86 3.76 0.33
N LYS A 74 -18.30 2.74 1.09
CA LYS A 74 -19.73 2.55 1.43
C LYS A 74 -20.30 3.72 2.23
N THR A 75 -19.53 4.28 3.16
CA THR A 75 -19.95 5.43 3.97
C THR A 75 -19.92 6.75 3.19
N ALA A 76 -18.96 6.94 2.27
CA ALA A 76 -18.91 8.12 1.39
C ALA A 76 -20.12 8.16 0.46
N LEU A 77 -20.47 7.01 -0.14
CA LEU A 77 -21.67 6.85 -0.97
C LEU A 77 -22.97 7.15 -0.20
N SER A 78 -23.04 6.81 1.09
CA SER A 78 -24.23 7.11 1.90
C SER A 78 -24.33 8.58 2.33
N SER A 79 -23.21 9.32 2.31
CA SER A 79 -23.09 10.67 2.87
C SER A 79 -23.04 11.77 1.81
N GLY A 80 -23.08 11.42 0.52
CA GLY A 80 -23.03 12.39 -0.59
C GLY A 80 -21.67 13.10 -0.75
N LEU A 81 -20.64 12.62 -0.07
CA LEU A 81 -19.27 13.13 -0.17
C LEU A 81 -18.54 12.40 -1.31
N ALA A 82 -17.88 13.16 -2.18
CA ALA A 82 -17.17 12.61 -3.32
C ALA A 82 -15.89 11.86 -2.86
N PRO A 83 -15.48 10.77 -3.54
CA PRO A 83 -14.25 10.02 -3.21
C PRO A 83 -12.95 10.84 -3.24
N SER A 84 -12.96 12.04 -3.83
CA SER A 84 -11.79 12.90 -4.06
C SER A 84 -11.34 13.73 -2.85
N GLU A 85 -12.05 13.71 -1.72
CA GLU A 85 -11.66 14.45 -0.50
C GLU A 85 -10.88 13.60 0.51
N PHE A 86 -10.66 12.31 0.25
CA PHE A 86 -9.85 11.45 1.12
C PHE A 86 -8.38 11.50 0.68
N GLU A 87 -7.73 12.64 0.89
CA GLU A 87 -6.27 12.69 0.99
C GLU A 87 -5.88 12.07 2.33
N VAL A 88 -5.12 10.97 2.27
CA VAL A 88 -4.42 10.45 3.45
C VAL A 88 -3.31 11.45 3.73
N ASP A 89 -3.60 12.44 4.58
CA ASP A 89 -2.59 13.34 5.10
C ASP A 89 -1.54 12.50 5.84
N ASN A 90 -0.32 12.56 5.31
CA ASN A 90 0.88 11.87 5.79
C ASN A 90 1.34 12.38 7.16
#